data_AF-A0A539CXU4-F1
#
_entry.id   AF-A0A539CXU4-F1
#
_cell.length_a   1.000
_cell.length_b   1.000
_cell.length_c   1.000
_cell.angle_alpha   90.00
_cell.angle_beta   90.00
_cell.angle_gamma   90.00
#
_symmetry.space_group_name_H-M   'P 1'
#
loop_
_entity.id
_entity.type
_entity.pdbx_description
1 polymer ?
#
loop_
_entity_poly.entity_id
_entity_poly.type
_entity_poly.pdbx_seq_one_letter_code
_entity_poly.pdbx_strand_id
1 'polypeptide(L)'
;MGPEAEKTAEWHDGIGKLMAAHAAAEVQQLIQPYIQIAAPLIAGEPPRYGGSPWIAKALPRRQDRMVLCELHPRAFLNLRANLGFDARVKLLEMDGYAGLKALLPPVERRGLVLIDPPFEAADEFATAAEAIGKAWHKWASGIYMLWYPVKDAKAVALFMGNLAQCGVKRILRLELQIDRPSANRPLARSGLVIVNPPFRLEEEAKILLPSLAGILGDGKPGFLIDRLTGE
;
A
#
# COMPACT_ATOMS: atom_id res chain seq x y z
N MET A 1 -17.71 -8.17 10.86
CA MET A 1 -17.34 -6.78 10.57
C MET A 1 -16.66 -6.19 11.79
N GLY A 2 -15.58 -5.44 11.62
CA GLY A 2 -15.22 -4.45 12.63
C GLY A 2 -16.27 -3.34 12.59
N PRO A 3 -16.72 -2.81 13.75
CA PRO A 3 -17.78 -1.79 13.82
C PRO A 3 -17.48 -0.46 13.09
N GLU A 4 -16.32 -0.32 12.45
CA GLU A 4 -15.92 0.88 11.70
C GLU A 4 -16.29 0.84 10.21
N ALA A 5 -16.42 -0.35 9.60
CA ALA A 5 -16.76 -0.45 8.17
C ALA A 5 -18.25 -0.17 7.86
N GLU A 6 -19.13 -0.20 8.87
CA GLU A 6 -20.52 0.22 8.74
C GLU A 6 -20.70 1.73 8.91
N LYS A 7 -19.69 2.45 9.44
CA LYS A 7 -19.81 3.89 9.71
C LYS A 7 -19.53 4.79 8.51
N THR A 8 -18.87 4.31 7.47
CA THR A 8 -18.72 5.06 6.22
C THR A 8 -18.84 4.13 5.01
N ALA A 9 -19.83 4.38 4.16
CA ALA A 9 -20.07 3.64 2.91
C ALA A 9 -18.99 3.90 1.84
N GLU A 10 -17.77 4.28 2.25
CA GLU A 10 -16.63 4.72 1.43
C GLU A 10 -16.22 3.71 0.37
N TRP A 11 -16.45 2.41 0.60
CA TRP A 11 -16.11 1.38 -0.38
C TRP A 11 -16.88 1.54 -1.70
N HIS A 12 -18.09 2.12 -1.67
CA HIS A 12 -18.85 2.43 -2.89
C HIS A 12 -18.12 3.46 -3.76
N ASP A 13 -17.55 4.49 -3.12
CA ASP A 13 -16.78 5.55 -3.78
C ASP A 13 -15.34 5.15 -4.14
N GLY A 14 -14.88 3.99 -3.64
CA GLY A 14 -13.60 3.38 -3.98
C GLY A 14 -13.75 2.24 -4.97
N ILE A 15 -13.61 1.01 -4.47
CA ILE A 15 -13.64 -0.22 -5.28
C ILE A 15 -14.98 -0.42 -6.01
N GLY A 16 -16.08 0.08 -5.45
CA GLY A 16 -17.40 0.06 -6.11
C GLY A 16 -17.38 0.81 -7.45
N LYS A 17 -16.94 2.08 -7.45
CA LYS A 17 -16.74 2.88 -8.69
C LYS A 17 -15.78 2.17 -9.66
N LEU A 18 -14.67 1.63 -9.16
CA LEU A 18 -13.69 0.94 -10.00
C LEU A 18 -14.27 -0.29 -10.71
N MET A 19 -15.04 -1.12 -10.01
CA MET A 19 -15.69 -2.31 -10.59
C MET A 19 -16.81 -1.95 -11.58
N ALA A 20 -17.49 -0.82 -11.38
CA ALA A 20 -18.54 -0.34 -12.28
C ALA A 20 -18.02 0.42 -13.52
N ALA A 21 -16.74 0.82 -13.50
CA ALA A 21 -16.17 1.67 -14.54
C ALA A 21 -15.84 0.91 -15.84
N HIS A 22 -16.19 1.53 -16.96
CA HIS A 22 -15.78 1.09 -18.30
C HIS A 22 -14.46 1.77 -18.69
N ALA A 23 -13.35 1.32 -18.10
CA ALA A 23 -12.01 1.80 -18.45
C ALA A 23 -11.51 1.23 -19.80
N ALA A 24 -10.50 1.88 -20.38
CA ALA A 24 -9.80 1.40 -21.58
C ALA A 24 -9.21 -0.01 -21.37
N ALA A 25 -9.06 -0.79 -22.44
CA ALA A 25 -8.63 -2.19 -22.37
C ALA A 25 -7.30 -2.38 -21.64
N GLU A 26 -6.33 -1.49 -21.86
CA GLU A 26 -5.02 -1.51 -21.19
C GLU A 26 -5.13 -1.29 -19.68
N VAL A 27 -6.04 -0.40 -19.23
CA VAL A 27 -6.31 -0.18 -17.80
C VAL A 27 -6.97 -1.41 -17.19
N GLN A 28 -7.99 -1.95 -17.87
CA GLN A 28 -8.69 -3.16 -17.43
C GLN A 28 -7.72 -4.32 -17.25
N GLN A 29 -6.82 -4.55 -18.21
CA GLN A 29 -5.82 -5.62 -18.13
C GLN A 29 -4.92 -5.47 -16.89
N LEU A 30 -4.53 -4.25 -16.54
CA LEU A 30 -3.65 -3.99 -15.38
C LEU A 30 -4.37 -4.15 -14.03
N ILE A 31 -5.65 -3.77 -13.93
CA ILE A 31 -6.41 -3.90 -12.67
C ILE A 31 -7.04 -5.28 -12.49
N GLN A 32 -7.22 -6.06 -13.56
CA GLN A 32 -7.97 -7.31 -13.54
C GLN A 32 -7.49 -8.31 -12.48
N PRO A 33 -6.17 -8.53 -12.24
CA PRO A 33 -5.73 -9.46 -11.20
C PRO A 33 -6.21 -9.06 -9.80
N TYR A 34 -6.24 -7.75 -9.52
CA TYR A 34 -6.76 -7.22 -8.26
C TYR A 34 -8.29 -7.36 -8.16
N ILE A 35 -9.02 -7.03 -9.23
CA ILE A 35 -10.49 -7.18 -9.27
C ILE A 35 -10.90 -8.63 -9.07
N GLN A 36 -10.20 -9.60 -9.68
CA GLN A 36 -10.47 -11.03 -9.51
C GLN A 36 -10.35 -11.51 -8.06
N ILE A 37 -9.48 -10.88 -7.26
CA ILE A 37 -9.31 -11.20 -5.84
C ILE A 37 -10.38 -10.50 -4.99
N ALA A 38 -10.70 -9.24 -5.29
CA ALA A 38 -11.60 -8.42 -4.48
C ALA A 38 -13.09 -8.72 -4.75
N ALA A 39 -13.49 -8.90 -6.01
CA ALA A 39 -14.89 -9.00 -6.42
C ALA A 39 -15.69 -10.11 -5.70
N PRO A 40 -15.14 -11.33 -5.48
CA PRO A 40 -15.88 -12.37 -4.76
C PRO A 40 -16.22 -12.02 -3.31
N LEU A 41 -15.37 -11.23 -2.64
CA LEU A 41 -15.65 -10.79 -1.27
C LEU A 41 -16.72 -9.70 -1.25
N ILE A 42 -16.68 -8.78 -2.22
CA ILE A 42 -17.63 -7.67 -2.33
C ILE A 42 -19.03 -8.19 -2.69
N ALA A 43 -19.11 -9.18 -3.58
CA ALA A 43 -20.36 -9.84 -3.97
C ALA A 43 -20.93 -10.78 -2.89
N GLY A 44 -20.21 -11.01 -1.79
CA GLY A 44 -20.70 -11.82 -0.67
C GLY A 44 -21.79 -11.11 0.14
N GLU A 45 -22.53 -11.89 0.92
CA GLU A 45 -23.54 -11.35 1.85
C GLU A 45 -23.15 -11.69 3.31
N PRO A 46 -22.84 -10.69 4.16
CA PRO A 46 -22.69 -9.27 3.82
C PRO A 46 -21.43 -8.99 2.98
N PRO A 47 -21.38 -7.86 2.23
CA PRO A 47 -20.21 -7.46 1.46
C PRO A 47 -18.97 -7.32 2.33
N ARG A 48 -17.82 -7.80 1.83
CA ARG A 48 -16.53 -7.70 2.51
C ARG A 48 -15.46 -7.19 1.56
N TYR A 49 -14.46 -6.54 2.13
CA TYR A 49 -13.24 -6.18 1.41
C TYR A 49 -12.04 -6.82 2.09
N GLY A 50 -11.18 -7.48 1.31
CA GLY A 50 -9.96 -8.09 1.81
C GLY A 50 -8.85 -7.06 1.89
N GLY A 51 -8.30 -6.83 3.08
CA GLY A 51 -7.13 -5.97 3.25
C GLY A 51 -5.88 -6.51 2.55
N SER A 52 -4.78 -5.75 2.62
CA SER A 52 -3.52 -6.12 1.98
C SER A 52 -3.03 -7.55 2.31
N PRO A 53 -3.23 -8.13 3.52
CA PRO A 53 -2.85 -9.52 3.78
C PRO A 53 -3.65 -10.55 2.97
N TRP A 54 -4.94 -10.27 2.72
CA TRP A 54 -5.79 -11.15 1.91
C TRP A 54 -5.38 -11.10 0.44
N ILE A 55 -5.18 -9.89 -0.07
CA ILE A 55 -4.72 -9.67 -1.45
C ILE A 55 -3.35 -10.33 -1.65
N ALA A 56 -2.41 -10.05 -0.76
CA ALA A 56 -1.05 -10.59 -0.82
C ALA A 56 -0.98 -12.11 -0.64
N LYS A 57 -1.98 -12.78 -0.07
CA LYS A 57 -2.02 -14.25 0.00
C LYS A 57 -2.40 -14.91 -1.33
N ALA A 58 -3.16 -14.22 -2.17
CA ALA A 58 -3.69 -14.76 -3.43
C ALA A 58 -2.67 -14.73 -4.58
N LEU A 59 -1.64 -13.89 -4.48
CA LEU A 59 -0.63 -13.66 -5.53
C LEU A 59 0.59 -14.62 -5.52
N PRO A 60 1.14 -15.03 -4.36
CA PRO A 60 2.38 -15.78 -4.30
C PRO A 60 2.22 -17.25 -4.70
N ARG A 61 3.31 -17.84 -5.19
CA ARG A 61 3.38 -19.27 -5.55
C ARG A 61 3.48 -20.14 -4.31
N ARG A 62 3.52 -21.47 -4.49
CA ARG A 62 3.57 -22.43 -3.37
C ARG A 62 4.85 -22.32 -2.54
N GLN A 63 5.96 -21.93 -3.14
CA GLN A 63 7.26 -21.78 -2.48
C GLN A 63 7.46 -20.44 -1.78
N ASP A 64 6.64 -19.43 -2.12
CA ASP A 64 6.79 -18.09 -1.56
C ASP A 64 6.25 -18.07 -0.13
N ARG A 65 6.87 -17.25 0.73
CA ARG A 65 6.51 -17.10 2.14
C ARG A 65 6.03 -15.68 2.41
N MET A 66 5.09 -15.55 3.33
CA MET A 66 4.54 -14.28 3.77
C MET A 66 4.69 -14.17 5.29
N VAL A 67 5.23 -13.05 5.77
CA VAL A 67 5.27 -12.72 7.19
C VAL A 67 4.42 -11.48 7.41
N LEU A 68 3.47 -11.56 8.34
CA LEU A 68 2.55 -10.48 8.65
C LEU A 68 2.74 -10.07 10.11
N CYS A 69 3.01 -8.79 10.33
CA CYS A 69 3.15 -8.20 11.66
C CYS A 69 1.92 -7.34 11.94
N GLU A 70 1.26 -7.58 13.07
CA GLU A 70 0.11 -6.79 13.52
C GLU A 70 0.21 -6.61 15.03
N LEU A 71 0.24 -5.35 15.50
CA LEU A 71 0.43 -5.03 16.91
C LEU A 71 -0.90 -5.03 17.67
N HIS A 72 -2.01 -4.69 17.00
CA HIS A 72 -3.30 -4.56 17.66
C HIS A 72 -3.91 -5.95 17.93
N PRO A 73 -4.14 -6.34 19.20
CA PRO A 73 -4.47 -7.73 19.53
C PRO A 73 -5.74 -8.25 18.85
N ARG A 74 -6.78 -7.42 18.75
CA ARG A 74 -8.04 -7.81 18.08
C ARG A 74 -7.84 -7.96 16.56
N ALA A 75 -7.03 -7.10 15.94
CA ALA A 75 -6.73 -7.21 14.52
C ALA A 75 -5.89 -8.46 14.24
N PHE A 76 -4.93 -8.77 15.12
CA PHE A 76 -4.13 -9.99 15.06
C PHE A 76 -5.00 -11.26 15.16
N LEU A 77 -5.95 -11.30 16.09
CA LEU A 77 -6.89 -12.42 16.20
C LEU A 77 -7.72 -12.61 14.93
N ASN A 78 -8.22 -11.53 14.34
CA ASN A 78 -8.93 -11.58 13.07
C ASN A 78 -8.03 -12.09 11.94
N LEU A 79 -6.79 -11.60 11.86
CA LEU A 79 -5.81 -12.02 10.88
C LEU A 79 -5.52 -13.52 11.00
N ARG A 80 -5.35 -14.01 12.23
CA ARG A 80 -5.15 -15.42 12.55
C ARG A 80 -6.33 -16.30 12.16
N ALA A 81 -7.55 -15.87 12.44
CA ALA A 81 -8.75 -16.61 12.04
C ALA A 81 -8.86 -16.75 10.51
N ASN A 82 -8.49 -15.71 9.76
CA ASN A 82 -8.63 -15.69 8.30
C ASN A 82 -7.45 -16.34 7.55
N LEU A 83 -6.22 -16.20 8.06
CA LEU A 83 -5.00 -16.57 7.33
C LEU A 83 -4.09 -17.56 8.06
N GLY A 84 -4.34 -17.86 9.34
CA GLY A 84 -3.43 -18.65 10.18
C GLY A 84 -3.26 -20.13 9.78
N PHE A 85 -4.14 -20.66 8.95
CA PHE A 85 -4.07 -22.05 8.47
C PHE A 85 -3.27 -22.22 7.17
N ASP A 86 -2.85 -21.13 6.51
CA ASP A 86 -2.01 -21.23 5.32
C ASP A 86 -0.55 -21.43 5.74
N ALA A 87 0.02 -22.58 5.40
CA ALA A 87 1.40 -22.94 5.74
C ALA A 87 2.47 -21.99 5.16
N ARG A 88 2.10 -21.13 4.20
CA ARG A 88 2.98 -20.09 3.64
C ARG A 88 3.02 -18.83 4.51
N VAL A 89 2.10 -18.68 5.45
CA VAL A 89 1.89 -17.47 6.24
C VAL A 89 2.41 -17.63 7.65
N LYS A 90 3.28 -16.72 8.07
CA LYS A 90 3.72 -16.56 9.45
C LYS A 90 3.11 -15.28 10.02
N LEU A 91 2.39 -15.40 11.13
CA LEU A 91 1.78 -14.28 11.83
C LEU A 91 2.60 -13.93 13.07
N LEU A 92 2.90 -12.65 13.26
CA LEU A 92 3.62 -12.13 14.41
C LEU A 92 2.81 -11.00 15.06
N GLU A 93 2.49 -11.15 16.34
CA GLU A 93 1.86 -10.10 17.13
C GLU A 93 2.96 -9.15 17.63
N MET A 94 3.36 -8.21 16.78
CA MET A 94 4.48 -7.31 17.06
C MET A 94 4.39 -6.03 16.23
N ASP A 95 5.15 -5.03 16.66
CA ASP A 95 5.37 -3.80 15.91
C ASP A 95 6.03 -4.06 14.54
N GLY A 96 5.49 -3.45 13.49
CA GLY A 96 5.94 -3.66 12.11
C GLY A 96 7.35 -3.13 11.85
N TYR A 97 7.73 -2.01 12.46
CA TYR A 97 9.09 -1.43 12.32
C TYR A 97 10.13 -2.30 13.02
N ALA A 98 9.81 -2.86 14.20
CA ALA A 98 10.61 -3.89 14.84
C ALA A 98 10.74 -5.14 13.95
N GLY A 99 9.67 -5.49 13.23
CA GLY A 99 9.65 -6.56 12.23
C GLY A 99 10.69 -6.34 11.11
N LEU A 100 10.80 -5.12 10.57
CA LEU A 100 11.81 -4.78 9.55
C LEU A 100 13.24 -5.11 10.01
N LYS A 101 13.55 -4.76 11.26
CA LYS A 101 14.88 -5.03 11.85
C LYS A 101 15.14 -6.52 12.05
N ALA A 102 14.12 -7.25 12.50
CA ALA A 102 14.24 -8.66 12.88
C ALA A 102 14.18 -9.63 11.69
N LEU A 103 13.42 -9.32 10.65
CA LEU A 103 13.06 -10.26 9.59
C LEU A 103 13.88 -10.09 8.30
N LEU A 104 14.57 -8.96 8.13
CA LEU A 104 15.38 -8.68 6.94
C LEU A 104 16.86 -8.95 7.20
N PRO A 105 17.66 -9.37 6.19
CA PRO A 105 17.22 -9.85 4.89
C PRO A 105 16.47 -11.19 5.04
N PRO A 106 15.50 -11.49 4.16
CA PRO A 106 14.88 -12.80 4.12
C PRO A 106 15.89 -13.86 3.62
N VAL A 107 15.67 -15.12 3.99
CA VAL A 107 16.52 -16.26 3.56
C VAL A 107 16.52 -16.40 2.04
N GLU A 108 15.39 -16.10 1.41
CA GLU A 108 15.16 -16.15 -0.03
C GLU A 108 15.91 -15.04 -0.79
N ARG A 109 16.41 -14.01 -0.08
CA ARG A 109 17.09 -12.81 -0.64
C ARG A 109 16.29 -12.05 -1.71
N ARG A 110 15.00 -12.37 -1.86
CA ARG A 110 14.04 -11.76 -2.78
C ARG A 110 12.72 -11.57 -2.04
N GLY A 111 12.06 -10.44 -2.28
CA GLY A 111 10.77 -10.17 -1.67
C GLY A 111 10.35 -8.71 -1.76
N LEU A 112 9.10 -8.48 -1.35
CA LEU A 112 8.45 -7.19 -1.22
C LEU A 112 8.15 -6.96 0.26
N VAL A 113 8.44 -5.76 0.74
CA VAL A 113 8.06 -5.28 2.07
C VAL A 113 7.01 -4.19 1.88
N LEU A 114 5.78 -4.45 2.33
CA LEU A 114 4.73 -3.44 2.42
C LEU A 114 4.72 -2.84 3.83
N ILE A 115 4.75 -1.51 3.91
CA ILE A 115 4.70 -0.74 5.16
C ILE A 115 3.49 0.20 5.04
N ASP A 116 2.49 -0.01 5.89
CA ASP A 116 1.21 0.70 5.84
C ASP A 116 0.81 1.16 7.26
N PRO A 117 1.50 2.18 7.81
CA PRO A 117 1.24 2.66 9.15
C PRO A 117 0.00 3.58 9.16
N PRO A 118 -0.64 3.79 10.32
CA PRO A 118 -1.86 4.59 10.41
C PRO A 118 -1.63 6.11 10.24
N PHE A 119 -0.40 6.62 10.41
CA PHE A 119 -0.06 8.05 10.41
C PHE A 119 -0.88 8.85 11.44
N GLU A 120 -0.90 8.31 12.66
CA GLU A 120 -1.51 8.93 13.85
C GLU A 120 -0.46 9.68 14.68
N ALA A 121 0.79 9.20 14.70
CA ALA A 121 1.86 9.87 15.42
C ALA A 121 2.47 11.01 14.60
N ALA A 122 2.84 12.11 15.27
CA ALA A 122 3.37 13.30 14.61
C ALA A 122 4.74 13.06 13.92
N ASP A 123 5.52 12.13 14.45
CA ASP A 123 6.84 11.75 13.98
C ASP A 123 6.83 10.50 13.07
N GLU A 124 5.66 9.97 12.72
CA GLU A 124 5.52 8.69 12.01
C GLU A 124 6.24 8.70 10.65
N PHE A 125 6.22 9.84 9.95
CA PHE A 125 7.01 10.02 8.71
C PHE A 125 8.52 9.91 8.94
N ALA A 126 9.04 10.48 10.02
CA ALA A 126 10.47 10.42 10.33
C ALA A 126 10.87 8.99 10.71
N THR A 127 10.08 8.34 11.57
CA THR A 127 10.24 6.94 11.95
C THR A 127 10.20 6.02 10.74
N ALA A 128 9.26 6.23 9.81
CA ALA A 128 9.16 5.47 8.57
C ALA A 128 10.41 5.61 7.68
N ALA A 129 10.90 6.84 7.47
CA ALA A 129 12.09 7.08 6.66
C ALA A 129 13.32 6.41 7.25
N GLU A 130 13.53 6.53 8.55
CA GLU A 130 14.65 5.91 9.26
C GLU A 130 14.59 4.38 9.20
N ALA A 131 13.39 3.81 9.42
CA ALA A 131 13.18 2.37 9.38
C ALA A 131 13.45 1.79 7.98
N ILE A 132 12.95 2.46 6.93
CA ILE A 132 13.25 2.08 5.53
C ILE A 132 14.75 2.21 5.23
N GLY A 133 15.38 3.33 5.63
CA GLY A 133 16.81 3.54 5.42
C GLY A 133 17.65 2.42 6.03
N LYS A 134 17.40 2.09 7.31
CA LYS A 134 18.08 0.99 8.01
C LYS A 134 17.81 -0.37 7.37
N ALA A 135 16.56 -0.64 6.97
CA ALA A 135 16.18 -1.88 6.31
C ALA A 135 16.88 -2.03 4.95
N TRP A 136 16.91 -0.97 4.15
CA TRP A 136 17.56 -0.92 2.85
C TRP A 136 19.08 -1.11 2.96
N HIS A 137 19.76 -0.49 3.94
CA HIS A 137 21.19 -0.74 4.18
C HIS A 137 21.47 -2.20 4.53
N LYS A 138 20.55 -2.88 5.22
CA LYS A 138 20.66 -4.31 5.55
C LYS A 138 20.34 -5.21 4.36
N TRP A 139 19.42 -4.80 3.49
CA TRP A 139 18.98 -5.56 2.31
C TRP A 139 18.62 -4.64 1.15
N ALA A 140 19.67 -4.19 0.44
CA ALA A 140 19.56 -3.15 -0.60
C ALA A 140 18.85 -3.60 -1.88
N SER A 141 18.69 -4.92 -2.08
CA SER A 141 18.01 -5.48 -3.26
C SER A 141 16.51 -5.75 -3.05
N GLY A 142 16.00 -5.54 -1.83
CA GLY A 142 14.57 -5.70 -1.54
C GLY A 142 13.72 -4.62 -2.20
N ILE A 143 12.48 -4.95 -2.51
CA ILE A 143 11.48 -3.95 -2.91
C ILE A 143 10.78 -3.49 -1.63
N TYR A 144 10.76 -2.19 -1.38
CA TYR A 144 10.06 -1.59 -0.24
C TYR A 144 8.95 -0.70 -0.79
N MET A 145 7.73 -0.89 -0.31
CA MET A 145 6.58 -0.10 -0.67
C MET A 145 5.95 0.45 0.59
N LEU A 146 5.86 1.76 0.70
CA LEU A 146 5.23 2.42 1.83
C LEU A 146 4.07 3.28 1.35
N TRP A 147 2.89 3.06 1.94
CA TRP A 147 1.73 3.92 1.76
C TRP A 147 1.81 5.12 2.70
N TYR A 148 1.33 6.28 2.25
CA TYR A 148 1.20 7.46 3.10
C TYR A 148 0.06 8.41 2.67
N PRO A 149 -0.58 9.10 3.63
CA PRO A 149 -1.56 10.13 3.35
C PRO A 149 -0.88 11.48 3.05
N VAL A 150 -1.48 12.30 2.18
CA VAL A 150 -1.00 13.66 1.90
C VAL A 150 -1.90 14.68 2.59
N LYS A 151 -1.75 14.79 3.92
CA LYS A 151 -2.45 15.80 4.75
C LYS A 151 -1.70 17.14 4.77
N ASP A 152 -0.37 17.09 4.77
CA ASP A 152 0.52 18.25 4.70
C ASP A 152 1.63 17.99 3.67
N ALA A 153 1.63 18.80 2.59
CA ALA A 153 2.62 18.69 1.53
C ALA A 153 4.05 18.96 2.01
N LYS A 154 4.24 19.78 3.05
CA LYS A 154 5.57 20.05 3.63
C LYS A 154 6.10 18.84 4.38
N ALA A 155 5.27 18.20 5.20
CA ALA A 155 5.63 16.96 5.90
C ALA A 155 6.02 15.85 4.91
N VAL A 156 5.26 15.70 3.81
CA VAL A 156 5.59 14.74 2.74
C VAL A 156 6.90 15.11 2.04
N ALA A 157 7.14 16.38 1.73
CA ALA A 157 8.41 16.79 1.12
C ALA A 157 9.62 16.52 2.03
N LEU A 158 9.49 16.77 3.35
CA LEU A 158 10.51 16.42 4.34
C LEU A 158 10.73 14.90 4.41
N PHE A 159 9.66 14.11 4.40
CA PHE A 159 9.75 12.65 4.34
C PHE A 159 10.55 12.15 3.13
N MET A 160 10.26 12.68 1.94
CA MET A 160 11.00 12.34 0.71
C MET A 160 12.47 12.77 0.79
N GLY A 161 12.76 13.95 1.34
CA GLY A 161 14.12 14.43 1.60
C GLY A 161 14.88 13.52 2.56
N ASN A 162 14.26 13.07 3.64
CA ASN A 162 14.86 12.18 4.63
C ASN A 162 15.19 10.81 4.03
N LEU A 163 14.31 10.25 3.19
CA LEU A 163 14.58 9.01 2.46
C LEU A 163 15.80 9.13 1.55
N ALA A 164 15.91 10.23 0.80
CA ALA A 164 17.06 10.50 -0.05
C ALA A 164 18.35 10.68 0.77
N GLN A 165 18.30 11.38 1.91
CA GLN A 165 19.44 11.57 2.81
C GLN A 165 19.92 10.26 3.47
N CYS A 166 19.04 9.27 3.64
CA CYS A 166 19.43 7.93 4.08
C CYS A 166 20.26 7.17 3.04
N GLY A 167 20.49 7.73 1.85
CA GLY A 167 21.26 7.12 0.77
C GLY A 167 20.48 6.10 -0.05
N VAL A 168 19.16 6.01 0.16
CA VAL A 168 18.27 5.08 -0.55
C VAL A 168 18.16 5.51 -2.02
N LYS A 169 18.38 4.57 -2.93
CA LYS A 169 18.39 4.81 -4.37
C LYS A 169 17.15 4.24 -5.05
N ARG A 170 16.92 4.63 -6.31
CA ARG A 170 15.86 4.13 -7.18
C ARG A 170 14.50 4.19 -6.50
N ILE A 171 14.10 5.41 -6.14
CA ILE A 171 12.83 5.67 -5.46
C ILE A 171 11.82 6.23 -6.47
N LEU A 172 10.70 5.52 -6.62
CA LEU A 172 9.53 5.95 -7.37
C LEU A 172 8.44 6.39 -6.40
N ARG A 173 7.94 7.60 -6.58
CA ARG A 173 6.81 8.17 -5.85
C ARG A 173 5.60 8.20 -6.77
N LEU A 174 4.52 7.57 -6.35
CA LEU A 174 3.23 7.53 -7.05
C LEU A 174 2.18 8.13 -6.13
N GLU A 175 1.40 9.09 -6.60
CA GLU A 175 0.29 9.63 -5.81
C GLU A 175 -0.97 9.76 -6.62
N LEU A 176 -2.09 9.55 -5.93
CA LEU A 176 -3.43 9.72 -6.47
C LEU A 176 -4.16 10.76 -5.64
N GLN A 177 -4.72 11.75 -6.32
CA GLN A 177 -5.60 12.76 -5.77
C GLN A 177 -7.00 12.55 -6.33
N ILE A 178 -7.96 12.28 -5.46
CA ILE A 178 -9.36 12.09 -5.82
C ILE A 178 -10.17 13.39 -5.67
N ASP A 179 -9.69 14.34 -4.86
CA ASP A 179 -10.35 15.64 -4.68
C ASP A 179 -9.36 16.69 -4.14
N ARG A 180 -9.82 17.92 -3.92
CA ARG A 180 -9.08 18.91 -3.12
C ARG A 180 -9.13 18.55 -1.64
N PRO A 181 -8.00 18.60 -0.93
CA PRO A 181 -8.00 18.50 0.54
C PRO A 181 -8.94 19.55 1.14
N SER A 182 -9.83 19.12 2.02
CA SER A 182 -10.75 19.99 2.75
C SER A 182 -10.96 19.45 4.16
N ALA A 183 -11.54 20.27 5.06
CA ALA A 183 -11.83 19.85 6.43
C ALA A 183 -12.73 18.60 6.50
N ASN A 184 -13.63 18.43 5.52
CA ASN A 184 -14.56 17.30 5.45
C ASN A 184 -14.01 16.08 4.68
N ARG A 185 -12.92 16.27 3.93
CA ARG A 185 -12.25 15.20 3.16
C ARG A 185 -10.72 15.37 3.31
N PRO A 186 -10.17 15.14 4.52
CA PRO A 186 -8.76 15.40 4.82
C PRO A 186 -7.82 14.46 4.06
N LEU A 187 -8.31 13.30 3.62
CA LEU A 187 -7.57 12.29 2.85
C LEU A 187 -7.92 12.32 1.36
N ALA A 188 -7.96 13.51 0.76
CA ALA A 188 -8.24 13.66 -0.67
C ALA A 188 -7.07 13.24 -1.59
N ARG A 189 -5.88 12.99 -1.02
CA ARG A 189 -4.69 12.54 -1.72
C ARG A 189 -3.89 11.56 -0.86
N SER A 190 -3.42 10.49 -1.48
CA SER A 190 -2.52 9.51 -0.87
C SER A 190 -1.45 9.08 -1.86
N GLY A 191 -0.40 8.45 -1.35
CA GLY A 191 0.75 8.05 -2.15
C GLY A 191 1.36 6.72 -1.74
N LEU A 192 2.14 6.18 -2.66
CA LEU A 192 3.07 5.10 -2.46
C LEU A 192 4.47 5.61 -2.77
N VAL A 193 5.41 5.33 -1.88
CA VAL A 193 6.84 5.42 -2.17
C VAL A 193 7.37 4.00 -2.34
N ILE A 194 8.00 3.74 -3.48
CA ILE A 194 8.51 2.43 -3.87
C ILE A 194 10.02 2.53 -4.08
N VAL A 195 10.79 1.80 -3.27
CA VAL A 195 12.24 1.62 -3.41
C VAL A 195 12.50 0.37 -4.25
N ASN A 196 13.43 0.47 -5.19
CA ASN A 196 13.72 -0.57 -6.19
C ASN A 196 12.45 -1.04 -6.94
N PRO A 197 11.69 -0.11 -7.55
CA PRO A 197 10.46 -0.48 -8.25
C PRO A 197 10.76 -1.50 -9.38
N PRO A 198 9.84 -2.45 -9.63
CA PRO A 198 9.88 -3.27 -10.83
C PRO A 198 9.94 -2.39 -12.09
N PHE A 199 10.66 -2.82 -13.12
CA PHE A 199 10.97 -1.98 -14.29
C PHE A 199 9.74 -1.46 -15.04
N ARG A 200 8.64 -2.22 -15.06
CA ARG A 200 7.38 -1.82 -15.73
C ARG A 200 6.50 -0.90 -14.88
N LEU A 201 6.72 -0.83 -13.57
CA LEU A 201 5.76 -0.23 -12.64
C LEU A 201 5.49 1.25 -12.97
N GLU A 202 6.51 2.00 -13.38
CA GLU A 202 6.32 3.41 -13.75
C GLU A 202 5.53 3.56 -15.06
N GLU A 203 5.79 2.71 -16.06
CA GLU A 203 5.06 2.72 -17.33
C GLU A 203 3.60 2.32 -17.12
N GLU A 204 3.36 1.30 -16.31
CA GLU A 204 2.01 0.87 -15.91
C GLU A 204 1.30 1.96 -15.09
N ALA A 205 2.02 2.67 -14.21
CA ALA A 205 1.46 3.78 -13.45
C ALA A 205 1.05 4.96 -14.34
N LYS A 206 1.79 5.23 -15.44
CA LYS A 206 1.42 6.26 -16.44
C LYS A 206 0.10 5.94 -17.14
N ILE A 207 -0.24 4.66 -17.27
CA ILE A 207 -1.53 4.19 -17.81
C ILE A 207 -2.61 4.24 -16.73
N LEU A 208 -2.31 3.71 -15.54
CA LEU A 208 -3.28 3.54 -14.46
C LEU A 208 -3.72 4.86 -13.81
N LEU A 209 -2.78 5.70 -13.38
CA LEU A 209 -3.09 6.83 -12.51
C LEU A 209 -4.03 7.87 -13.13
N PRO A 210 -3.91 8.27 -14.42
CA PRO A 210 -4.88 9.18 -15.03
C PRO A 210 -6.30 8.58 -15.04
N SER A 211 -6.42 7.29 -15.35
CA SER A 211 -7.72 6.60 -15.39
C SER A 211 -8.32 6.45 -13.99
N LEU A 212 -7.52 6.02 -13.00
CA LEU A 212 -7.95 5.92 -11.61
C LEU A 212 -8.38 7.29 -11.05
N ALA A 213 -7.65 8.35 -11.38
CA ALA A 213 -8.00 9.71 -10.97
C ALA A 213 -9.36 10.13 -11.56
N GLY A 214 -9.63 9.79 -12.83
CA GLY A 214 -10.92 10.05 -13.47
C GLY A 214 -12.08 9.19 -12.95
N ILE A 215 -11.82 7.94 -12.56
CA ILE A 215 -12.84 7.02 -12.05
C ILE A 215 -13.20 7.30 -10.60
N LEU A 216 -12.19 7.51 -9.75
CA LEU A 216 -12.35 7.61 -8.31
C LEU A 216 -12.54 9.04 -7.83
N GLY A 217 -12.11 10.02 -8.64
CA GLY A 217 -12.14 11.41 -8.25
C GLY A 217 -13.48 12.08 -8.44
N ASP A 218 -13.81 12.95 -7.49
CA ASP A 218 -14.90 13.91 -7.62
C ASP A 218 -14.28 15.31 -7.65
N GLY A 219 -14.66 16.16 -8.62
CA GLY A 219 -14.19 17.55 -8.66
C GLY A 219 -12.84 17.76 -9.36
N LYS A 220 -11.73 17.83 -8.61
CA LYS A 220 -10.37 18.14 -9.15
C LYS A 220 -9.37 17.00 -8.93
N PRO A 221 -9.56 15.87 -9.64
CA PRO A 221 -8.63 14.76 -9.55
C PRO A 221 -7.27 15.10 -10.12
N GLY A 222 -6.26 14.34 -9.70
CA GLY A 222 -4.90 14.48 -10.18
C GLY A 222 -4.04 13.29 -9.79
N PHE A 223 -2.81 13.27 -10.29
CA PHE A 223 -1.84 12.26 -9.95
C PHE A 223 -0.43 12.83 -9.99
N LEU A 224 0.51 12.15 -9.36
CA LEU A 224 1.93 12.45 -9.42
C LEU A 224 2.69 11.16 -9.71
N ILE A 225 3.66 11.23 -10.61
CA ILE A 225 4.67 10.21 -10.85
C ILE A 225 6.01 10.93 -10.79
N ASP A 226 6.85 10.57 -9.82
CA ASP A 226 8.09 11.30 -9.55
C ASP A 226 9.23 10.33 -9.19
N ARG A 227 10.42 10.57 -9.74
CA ARG A 227 11.65 9.82 -9.42
C ARG A 227 12.50 10.68 -8.49
N LEU A 228 12.59 10.28 -7.22
CA LEU A 228 13.26 11.09 -6.20
C LEU A 228 14.78 10.98 -6.22
N THR A 229 15.31 9.87 -6.72
CA THR A 229 16.75 9.65 -6.88
C THR A 229 17.04 9.06 -8.26
N GLY A 230 18.13 9.52 -8.88
CA GLY A 230 18.66 8.91 -10.11
C GLY A 230 19.10 7.45 -9.88
N GLU A 231 19.33 6.74 -10.99
CA GLU A 231 19.74 5.32 -11.00
C GLU A 231 20.92 4.99 -10.07
#